data_AF-A0A559JDN2-F1
#
_entry.id   AF-A0A559JDN2-F1
#
_cell.length_a   1.000
_cell.length_b   1.000
_cell.length_c   1.000
_cell.angle_alpha   90.00
_cell.angle_beta   90.00
_cell.angle_gamma   90.00
#
_symmetry.space_group_name_H-M   'P 1'
#
loop_
_entity.id
_entity.type
_entity.pdbx_description
1 polymer ?
#
loop_
_entity_poly.entity_id
_entity_poly.type
_entity_poly.pdbx_seq_one_letter_code
_entity_poly.pdbx_strand_id
1 'polypeptide(L)' 'MWTVIYIAPTAKIADRIQKRLTDEGFLVQVRPINLTKPQYEILVPSGEVREVQEVLGSILHL' A
#
# COMPACT_ATOMS: atom_id res chain seq x y z
N MET A 1 -8.97 10.53 -7.52
CA MET A 1 -9.51 9.15 -7.37
C MET A 1 -8.44 8.32 -6.65
N TRP A 2 -8.84 7.30 -5.88
CA TRP A 2 -7.91 6.41 -5.17
C TRP A 2 -7.82 5.08 -5.93
N THR A 3 -6.60 4.55 -6.06
CA THR A 3 -6.31 3.33 -6.80
C THR A 3 -5.64 2.32 -5.87
N VAL A 4 -6.12 1.08 -5.88
CA VAL A 4 -5.49 -0.03 -5.14
C VAL A 4 -4.19 -0.42 -5.87
N ILE A 5 -3.07 -0.38 -5.16
CA ILE A 5 -1.74 -0.74 -5.69
C ILE A 5 -1.23 -2.09 -5.16
N TYR A 6 -1.74 -2.54 -4.03
CA TYR A 6 -1.31 -3.78 -3.39
C TYR A 6 -2.38 -4.30 -2.42
N ILE A 7 -2.42 -5.62 -2.22
CA ILE A 7 -3.26 -6.28 -1.21
C ILE A 7 -2.34 -7.04 -0.27
N ALA A 8 -2.19 -6.52 0.94
CA ALA A 8 -1.35 -7.13 1.97
C ALA A 8 -2.10 -8.26 2.70
N PRO A 9 -1.45 -9.40 2.97
CA PRO A 9 -2.09 -10.54 3.62
C PRO A 9 -2.18 -10.41 5.15
N THR A 10 -1.54 -9.39 5.74
CA THR A 10 -1.58 -9.12 7.18
C THR A 10 -1.51 -7.62 7.46
N ALA A 11 -2.03 -7.20 8.61
CA ALA A 11 -1.97 -5.80 9.06
C ALA A 11 -0.53 -5.29 9.17
N LYS A 12 0.39 -6.15 9.63
CA LYS A 12 1.81 -5.81 9.81
C LYS A 12 2.48 -5.46 8.48
N ILE A 13 2.16 -6.17 7.41
CA ILE A 13 2.70 -5.88 6.07
C ILE A 13 2.08 -4.59 5.53
N ALA A 14 0.77 -4.40 5.70
CA ALA A 14 0.10 -3.17 5.29
C ALA A 14 0.68 -1.92 5.97
N ASP A 15 0.89 -1.99 7.29
CA ASP A 15 1.48 -0.92 8.09
C ASP A 15 2.91 -0.60 7.65
N ARG A 16 3.75 -1.63 7.43
CA ARG A 16 5.12 -1.44 6.93
C ARG A 16 5.13 -0.73 5.58
N ILE A 17 4.29 -1.14 4.64
CA ILE A 17 4.23 -0.53 3.31
C ILE A 17 3.70 0.90 3.40
N GLN A 18 2.62 1.13 4.16
CA GLN A 18 2.08 2.47 4.40
C GLN A 18 3.16 3.39 4.96
N LYS A 19 3.84 2.98 6.03
CA LYS A 19 4.88 3.78 6.66
C LYS A 19 6.00 4.14 5.69
N ARG A 20 6.50 3.17 4.93
CA ARG A 20 7.60 3.41 3.97
C ARG A 20 7.20 4.36 2.86
N LEU A 21 5.99 4.24 2.33
CA LEU A 21 5.49 5.15 1.30
C LEU A 21 5.20 6.54 1.87
N THR A 22 4.68 6.64 3.09
CA THR A 22 4.44 7.92 3.76
C THR A 22 5.74 8.63 4.15
N ASP A 23 6.79 7.89 4.53
CA ASP A 23 8.14 8.43 4.79
C ASP A 23 8.75 9.07 3.52
N GLU A 24 8.42 8.55 2.33
CA GLU A 24 8.83 9.12 1.04
C GLU A 24 7.93 10.30 0.59
N GLY A 25 6.88 10.62 1.35
CA GLY A 25 5.99 11.76 1.09
C GLY A 25 4.69 11.42 0.34
N PHE A 26 4.41 10.15 0.07
CA PHE A 26 3.18 9.75 -0.63
C PHE A 26 1.96 9.69 0.29
N LEU A 27 0.81 10.02 -0.26
CA LEU A 27 -0.48 9.79 0.39
C LEU A 27 -0.89 8.32 0.26
N VAL A 28 -1.05 7.65 1.40
CA VAL A 28 -1.42 6.22 1.43
C VAL A 28 -2.59 5.96 2.37
N GLN A 29 -3.59 5.26 1.86
CA GLN A 29 -4.70 4.72 2.63
C GLN A 29 -4.61 3.20 2.74
N VAL A 30 -4.86 2.68 3.93
CA VAL A 30 -4.99 1.24 4.18
C VAL A 30 -6.43 0.94 4.54
N ARG A 31 -7.03 -0.05 3.87
CA ARG A 31 -8.41 -0.48 4.13
C ARG A 31 -8.46 -1.97 4.40
N PRO A 32 -9.03 -2.41 5.53
CA PRO A 32 -9.26 -3.84 5.78
C PRO A 32 -10.36 -4.36 4.85
N ILE A 33 -10.16 -5.57 4.35
CA ILE A 33 -11.16 -6.34 3.61
C ILE A 33 -11.70 -7.43 4.55
N ASN A 34 -13.01 -7.40 4.79
CA ASN A 34 -13.71 -8.41 5.59
C ASN A 34 -13.98 -9.67 4.75
N LEU A 35 -12.91 -10.43 4.48
CA LEU A 35 -12.99 -11.79 3.95
C LEU A 35 -12.69 -12.80 5.08
N THR A 36 -12.85 -14.09 4.78
CA THR A 36 -12.53 -15.20 5.69
C THR A 36 -11.08 -15.15 6.21
N LYS A 37 -10.18 -14.47 5.49
CA LYS A 37 -8.83 -14.11 5.95
C LYS A 37 -8.69 -12.58 5.92
N PRO A 38 -8.11 -11.96 6.97
CA PRO A 38 -7.93 -10.52 7.03
C PRO A 38 -6.90 -10.07 5.98
N GLN A 39 -7.37 -9.39 4.94
CA GLN A 39 -6.54 -8.76 3.91
C GLN A 39 -6.67 -7.23 4.00
N TYR A 40 -5.70 -6.53 3.46
CA TYR A 40 -5.62 -5.07 3.57
C TYR A 40 -5.27 -4.48 2.21
N GLU A 41 -6.18 -3.68 1.65
CA GLU A 41 -5.90 -2.91 0.44
C GLU A 41 -5.03 -1.71 0.80
N ILE A 42 -4.04 -1.48 -0.04
CA ILE A 42 -3.21 -0.28 0.00
C ILE A 42 -3.59 0.57 -1.20
N LEU A 43 -4.02 1.79 -0.94
CA LEU A 43 -4.51 2.73 -1.93
C LEU A 43 -3.64 3.99 -1.95
N VAL A 44 -3.44 4.52 -3.15
CA VAL A 44 -2.78 5.81 -3.39
C VAL A 44 -3.59 6.65 -4.37
N PRO A 45 -3.42 7.99 -4.41
CA PRO A 45 -4.01 8.82 -5.45
C PRO A 45 -3.57 8.35 -6.84
N SER A 46 -4.52 8.27 -7.77
CA SER A 46 -4.27 7.77 -9.13
C SER A 46 -3.14 8.52 -9.87
N GLY A 47 -2.89 9.79 -9.51
CA GLY A 47 -1.81 10.59 -10.08
C GLY A 47 -0.41 10.15 -9.66
N GLU A 48 -0.28 9.48 -8.51
CA GLU A 48 1.01 9.08 -7.92
C GLU A 48 1.32 7.59 -8.15
N VAL A 49 0.41 6.84 -8.78
CA VAL A 49 0.51 5.38 -8.95
C VAL A 49 1.84 4.99 -9.60
N ARG A 50 2.30 5.73 -10.61
CA ARG A 50 3.53 5.41 -11.33
C ARG A 50 4.76 5.49 -10.43
N GLU A 51 4.91 6.58 -9.69
CA GLU A 51 6.02 6.81 -8.77
C GLU A 51 5.98 5.83 -7.60
N VAL A 52 4.79 5.60 -7.04
CA VAL A 52 4.57 4.63 -5.97
C VAL A 52 4.95 3.22 -6.40
N GLN A 53 4.69 2.81 -7.65
CA GLN A 53 5.06 1.47 -8.13
C GLN A 53 6.58 1.26 -8.16
N GLU A 54 7.36 2.29 -8.50
CA GLU A 54 8.82 2.23 -8.50
C GLU A 54 9.37 2.04 -7.07
N VAL A 55 8.82 2.77 -6.10
CA VAL A 55 9.20 2.66 -4.70
C VAL A 55 8.71 1.33 -4.08
N LEU A 56 7.48 0.92 -4.38
CA LEU A 56 6.89 -0.32 -3.87
C LEU A 56 7.71 -1.56 -4.25
N GLY A 57 8.24 -1.62 -5.48
CA GLY A 57 9.12 -2.69 -5.92
C GLY A 57 10.35 -2.86 -5.02
N SER A 58 10.90 -1.74 -4.53
CA SER A 58 12.05 -1.73 -3.61
C SER A 58 11.67 -2.13 -2.17
N ILE A 59 10.42 -1.90 -1.76
CA ILE A 59 9.92 -2.29 -0.44
C ILE A 59 9.68 -3.80 -0.35
N LEU A 60 9.20 -4.43 -1.44
CA LEU A 60 8.79 -5.84 -1.45
C LEU A 60 9.96 -6.83 -1.68
N HIS A 61 11.05 -6.42 -2.32
CA HIS A 61 12.21 -7.28 -2.62
C HIS A 61 13.29 -7.30 -1.50
N LEU A 62 12.92 -6.98 -0.26
CA LEU A 62 13.81 -7.03 0.92
C LEU A 62 13.56 -8.27 1.79
#